data_AF-A0A2D8FL39-F1
#
_entry.id   AF-A0A2D8FL39-F1
#
_cell.length_a   1.000
_cell.length_b   1.000
_cell.length_c   1.000
_cell.angle_alpha   90.00
_cell.angle_beta   90.00
_cell.angle_gamma   90.00
#
_symmetry.space_group_name_H-M   'P 1'
#
loop_
_entity.id
_entity.type
_entity.pdbx_description
1 polymer ?
#
loop_
_entity_poly.entity_id
_entity_poly.type
_entity_poly.pdbx_seq_one_letter_code
_entity_poly.pdbx_strand_id
1 'polypeptide(L)'
;MQSWIGARPPPCLTVCAAPSTGSTPIARLWSATVRPSAPEVRADGDMAEVLRRNIEAMRAQRKEAAEAAPWPERLAQRITGFAGSMGFVLLHLLIFGGWILWNLLAPEPWRFDETLVVLAMAASVEAIFLSTFVLISQNRMAAAEHGRAELDLQINLLAEHEITRLIDLVGRLAAHAGLSETDPHLDELRRDVAPDAVLDQITRSNEEDDDRGS
;
A
#
# COMPACT_ATOMS: atom_id res chain seq x y z
N MET A 1 37.36 -14.42 10.92
CA MET A 1 38.23 -14.46 12.11
C MET A 1 38.58 -13.03 12.47
N GLN A 2 38.19 -12.58 13.68
CA GLN A 2 38.55 -11.32 14.37
C GLN A 2 37.96 -10.05 13.72
N SER A 3 37.15 -9.19 14.35
CA SER A 3 37.14 -8.72 15.74
C SER A 3 35.81 -8.00 16.04
N TRP A 4 35.04 -8.45 17.03
CA TRP A 4 34.01 -7.67 17.72
C TRP A 4 33.93 -8.19 19.16
N ILE A 5 34.91 -7.78 19.97
CA ILE A 5 34.94 -7.99 21.41
C ILE A 5 35.11 -6.59 22.01
N GLY A 6 34.12 -6.07 22.74
CA GLY A 6 34.39 -4.91 23.61
C GLY A 6 33.30 -3.88 23.90
N ALA A 7 32.02 -4.10 23.59
CA ALA A 7 30.97 -3.19 24.09
C ALA A 7 30.32 -3.78 25.35
N ARG A 8 30.70 -3.23 26.51
CA ARG A 8 30.06 -3.53 27.81
C ARG A 8 28.60 -3.05 27.78
N PRO A 9 27.63 -3.81 28.34
CA PRO A 9 26.30 -3.27 28.58
C PRO A 9 26.37 -2.17 29.65
N PRO A 10 25.59 -1.08 29.53
CA PRO A 10 25.50 -0.09 30.60
C PRO A 10 24.95 -0.75 31.87
N PRO A 11 25.40 -0.33 33.08
CA PRO A 11 24.88 -0.86 34.32
C PRO A 11 23.38 -0.62 34.40
N CYS A 12 22.65 -1.68 34.78
CA CYS A 12 21.25 -1.61 35.15
C CYS A 12 21.01 -0.36 36.00
N LEU A 13 20.20 0.56 35.49
CA LEU A 13 19.64 1.62 36.31
C LEU A 13 18.89 0.92 37.44
N THR A 14 19.48 1.02 38.62
CA THR A 14 18.88 0.75 39.90
C THR A 14 17.46 1.31 39.87
N VAL A 15 16.48 0.41 39.91
CA VAL A 15 15.12 0.71 40.31
C VAL A 15 15.22 1.54 41.59
N CYS A 16 14.94 2.84 41.49
CA CYS A 16 14.76 3.66 42.66
C CYS A 16 13.63 3.04 43.47
N ALA A 17 13.97 2.60 44.68
CA ALA A 17 12.99 2.21 45.68
C ALA A 17 11.96 3.34 45.83
N ALA A 18 10.69 2.99 45.63
CA ALA A 18 9.58 3.91 45.87
C ALA A 18 9.63 4.40 47.34
N PRO A 19 9.55 5.71 47.61
CA PRO A 19 9.34 6.18 48.97
C PRO A 19 7.94 5.75 49.40
N SER A 20 7.88 4.79 50.32
CA SER A 20 6.66 4.37 50.99
C SER A 20 6.23 5.45 51.99
N THR A 21 5.46 6.44 51.55
CA THR A 21 4.60 7.25 52.44
C THR A 21 3.78 8.23 51.61
N GLY A 22 2.46 8.13 51.74
CA GLY A 22 1.51 9.10 51.18
C GLY A 22 0.51 8.43 50.25
N SER A 23 -0.51 7.81 50.82
CA SER A 23 -1.71 7.45 50.08
C SER A 23 -2.37 8.73 49.54
N THR A 24 -2.10 9.08 48.29
CA THR A 24 -2.83 10.15 47.62
C THR A 24 -4.30 9.73 47.45
N PRO A 25 -5.27 10.56 47.87
CA PRO A 25 -6.70 10.24 47.78
C PRO A 25 -7.20 10.01 46.34
N ILE A 26 -6.40 10.39 45.34
CA ILE A 26 -6.71 10.28 43.91
C ILE A 26 -6.62 8.83 43.40
N ALA A 27 -5.70 8.02 43.93
CA ALA A 27 -5.54 6.62 43.51
C ALA A 27 -6.74 5.74 43.87
N ARG A 28 -7.50 6.09 44.93
CA ARG A 28 -8.74 5.38 45.32
C ARG A 28 -9.97 5.84 44.52
N LEU A 29 -9.98 7.08 44.04
CA LEU A 29 -11.08 7.63 43.25
C LEU A 29 -11.15 7.05 41.84
N TRP A 30 -10.01 6.68 41.24
CA TRP A 30 -9.99 6.04 39.91
C TRP A 30 -10.53 4.60 39.93
N SER A 31 -10.33 3.87 41.03
CA SER A 31 -10.84 2.49 41.15
C SER A 31 -12.35 2.39 41.39
N ALA A 32 -13.04 3.50 41.68
CA ALA A 32 -14.43 3.47 42.19
C ALA A 32 -15.50 3.78 41.14
N THR A 33 -15.19 4.41 40.00
CA THR A 33 -16.24 5.09 39.21
C THR A 33 -16.38 4.70 37.74
N VAL A 34 -15.58 3.77 37.22
CA VAL A 34 -15.83 3.21 35.89
C VAL A 34 -15.75 1.69 35.95
N ARG A 35 -16.88 1.03 36.26
CA ARG A 35 -17.12 -0.28 35.69
C ARG A 35 -17.54 -0.01 34.24
N PRO A 36 -16.71 -0.31 33.22
CA PRO A 36 -17.25 -0.36 31.88
C PRO A 36 -18.31 -1.46 31.90
N SER A 37 -19.60 -1.08 31.88
CA SER A 37 -20.63 -1.97 31.40
C SER A 37 -20.40 -2.08 29.89
N ALA A 38 -19.34 -2.80 29.52
CA ALA A 38 -19.23 -3.32 28.18
C ALA A 38 -20.53 -4.08 27.95
N PRO A 39 -21.36 -3.73 26.96
CA PRO A 39 -22.31 -4.71 26.50
C PRO A 39 -21.49 -5.98 26.24
N GLU A 40 -21.88 -7.10 26.84
CA GLU A 40 -21.41 -8.41 26.37
C GLU A 40 -21.93 -8.53 24.94
N VAL A 41 -21.20 -7.91 24.00
CA VAL A 41 -21.39 -8.16 22.60
C VAL A 41 -21.14 -9.64 22.49
N ARG A 42 -22.14 -10.42 22.07
CA ARG A 42 -21.93 -11.77 21.55
C ARG A 42 -21.11 -11.61 20.26
N ALA A 43 -19.84 -11.26 20.41
CA ALA A 43 -19.09 -10.42 19.47
C ALA A 43 -18.58 -11.14 18.24
N ASP A 44 -18.41 -12.46 18.31
CA ASP A 44 -17.84 -13.18 17.18
C ASP A 44 -18.87 -13.53 16.11
N GLY A 45 -20.11 -13.88 16.49
CA GLY A 45 -21.12 -14.35 15.55
C GLY A 45 -21.74 -13.24 14.69
N ASP A 46 -22.12 -12.13 15.31
CA ASP A 46 -22.84 -11.04 14.64
C ASP A 46 -21.91 -10.21 13.74
N MET A 47 -20.71 -9.87 14.23
CA MET A 47 -19.69 -9.17 13.42
C MET A 47 -19.19 -10.04 12.26
N ALA A 48 -18.97 -11.34 12.48
CA ALA A 48 -18.58 -12.24 11.41
C ALA A 48 -19.67 -12.35 10.33
N GLU A 49 -20.94 -12.33 10.69
CA GLU A 49 -22.04 -12.34 9.72
C GLU A 49 -22.13 -11.03 8.94
N VAL A 50 -21.99 -9.87 9.60
CA VAL A 50 -21.94 -8.56 8.93
C VAL A 50 -20.73 -8.47 7.99
N LEU A 51 -19.55 -8.93 8.42
CA LEU A 51 -18.35 -8.96 7.59
C LEU A 51 -18.52 -9.92 6.41
N ARG A 52 -19.08 -11.12 6.62
CA ARG A 52 -19.32 -12.08 5.54
C ARG A 52 -20.29 -11.53 4.50
N ARG A 53 -21.38 -10.89 4.94
CA ARG A 53 -22.35 -10.22 4.07
C ARG A 53 -21.72 -9.08 3.27
N ASN A 54 -20.88 -8.25 3.89
CA ASN A 54 -20.16 -7.17 3.20
C ASN A 54 -19.15 -7.71 2.18
N ILE A 55 -18.42 -8.76 2.52
CA ILE A 55 -17.48 -9.42 1.60
C ILE A 55 -18.23 -10.02 0.40
N GLU A 56 -19.38 -10.66 0.63
CA GLU A 56 -20.22 -11.22 -0.42
C GLU A 56 -20.79 -10.11 -1.32
N ALA A 57 -21.28 -9.01 -0.76
CA ALA A 57 -21.75 -7.84 -1.51
C ALA A 57 -20.63 -7.22 -2.38
N MET A 58 -19.43 -7.04 -1.82
CA MET A 58 -18.25 -6.55 -2.54
C MET A 58 -17.83 -7.49 -3.66
N ARG A 59 -17.87 -8.82 -3.43
CA ARG A 59 -17.55 -9.82 -4.45
C ARG A 59 -18.59 -9.85 -5.57
N ALA A 60 -19.87 -9.74 -5.26
CA ALA A 60 -20.95 -9.68 -6.24
C ALA A 60 -20.77 -8.46 -7.17
N GLN A 61 -20.52 -7.28 -6.60
CA GLN A 61 -20.30 -6.06 -7.36
C GLN A 61 -19.06 -6.15 -8.29
N ARG A 62 -17.94 -6.72 -7.80
CA ARG A 62 -16.75 -6.95 -8.64
C ARG A 62 -17.02 -7.93 -9.79
N LYS A 63 -17.85 -8.95 -9.54
CA LYS A 63 -18.19 -9.95 -10.54
C LYS A 63 -19.09 -9.37 -11.63
N GLU A 64 -20.10 -8.58 -11.25
CA GLU A 64 -20.96 -7.85 -12.19
C GLU A 64 -20.17 -6.87 -13.05
N ALA A 65 -19.22 -6.13 -12.45
CA ALA A 65 -18.33 -5.24 -13.19
C ALA A 65 -17.40 -5.99 -14.17
N ALA A 66 -16.93 -7.19 -13.80
CA ALA A 66 -16.13 -8.03 -14.68
C ALA A 66 -16.95 -8.67 -15.82
N GLU A 67 -18.22 -8.98 -15.57
CA GLU A 67 -19.14 -9.54 -16.56
C GLU A 67 -19.65 -8.48 -17.55
N ALA A 68 -19.79 -7.23 -17.11
CA ALA A 68 -20.14 -6.08 -17.95
C ALA A 68 -18.98 -5.55 -18.80
N ALA A 69 -17.76 -6.09 -18.63
CA ALA A 69 -16.59 -5.64 -19.38
C ALA A 69 -16.75 -5.94 -20.88
N PRO A 70 -16.65 -4.94 -21.77
CA PRO A 70 -16.77 -5.14 -23.20
C PRO A 70 -15.69 -6.11 -23.70
N TRP A 71 -15.99 -6.86 -24.78
CA TRP A 71 -15.12 -7.91 -25.33
C TRP A 71 -13.64 -7.51 -25.50
N PRO A 72 -13.29 -6.29 -25.95
CA PRO A 72 -11.90 -5.84 -26.05
C PRO A 72 -11.16 -5.79 -24.71
N GLU A 73 -11.85 -5.41 -23.63
CA GLU A 73 -11.24 -5.29 -22.29
C GLU A 73 -10.90 -6.67 -21.73
N ARG A 74 -11.77 -7.66 -21.98
CA ARG A 74 -11.54 -9.07 -21.59
C ARG A 74 -10.36 -9.68 -22.36
N LEU A 75 -10.21 -9.34 -23.63
CA LEU A 75 -9.07 -9.75 -24.45
C LEU A 75 -7.78 -9.09 -23.94
N ALA A 76 -7.80 -7.79 -23.66
CA ALA A 76 -6.68 -7.06 -23.11
C ALA A 76 -6.20 -7.65 -21.78
N GLN A 77 -7.10 -7.98 -20.85
CA GLN A 77 -6.75 -8.61 -19.56
C GLN A 77 -6.07 -9.98 -19.74
N ARG A 78 -6.54 -10.80 -20.68
CA ARG A 78 -5.92 -12.10 -20.98
C ARG A 78 -4.53 -11.94 -21.60
N ILE A 79 -4.39 -11.04 -22.57
CA ILE A 79 -3.10 -10.77 -23.22
C ILE A 79 -2.10 -10.19 -22.23
N THR A 80 -2.51 -9.26 -21.37
CA THR A 80 -1.67 -8.72 -20.29
C THR A 80 -1.15 -9.84 -19.38
N GLY A 81 -2.03 -10.71 -18.89
CA GLY A 81 -1.63 -11.80 -18.00
C GLY A 81 -0.73 -12.83 -18.68
N PHE A 82 -0.91 -13.03 -19.99
CA PHE A 82 -0.09 -13.94 -20.78
C PHE A 82 1.29 -13.36 -21.10
N ALA A 83 1.37 -12.11 -21.58
CA ALA A 83 2.61 -11.44 -21.95
C ALA A 83 3.56 -11.22 -20.76
N GLY A 84 3.04 -11.06 -19.55
CA GLY A 84 3.83 -10.95 -18.32
C GLY A 84 4.26 -12.29 -17.69
N SER A 85 3.89 -13.43 -18.27
CA SER A 85 4.12 -14.75 -17.67
C SER A 85 5.43 -15.38 -18.13
N MET A 86 6.12 -16.09 -17.23
CA MET A 86 7.31 -16.89 -17.57
C MET A 86 7.01 -17.99 -18.60
N GLY A 87 5.76 -18.46 -18.67
CA GLY A 87 5.35 -19.46 -19.67
C GLY A 87 5.38 -18.94 -21.11
N PHE A 88 5.13 -17.64 -21.30
CA PHE A 88 5.17 -17.01 -22.62
C PHE A 88 6.59 -17.03 -23.21
N VAL A 89 7.57 -16.69 -22.38
CA VAL A 89 9.00 -16.71 -22.75
C VAL A 89 9.44 -18.11 -23.13
N LEU A 90 9.06 -19.12 -22.35
CA LEU A 90 9.40 -20.52 -22.65
C LEU A 90 8.76 -20.99 -23.97
N LEU A 91 7.50 -20.64 -24.22
CA LEU A 91 6.82 -20.96 -25.47
C LEU A 91 7.54 -20.32 -26.67
N HIS A 92 7.92 -19.05 -26.59
CA HIS A 92 8.68 -18.37 -27.65
C HIS A 92 10.05 -19.01 -27.88
N LEU A 93 10.74 -19.37 -26.80
CA LEU A 93 12.02 -20.05 -26.88
C LEU A 93 11.91 -21.40 -27.58
N LEU A 94 10.85 -22.17 -27.28
CA LEU A 94 10.60 -23.45 -27.94
C LEU A 94 10.21 -23.28 -29.42
N ILE A 95 9.38 -22.29 -29.75
CA ILE A 95 8.94 -22.03 -31.13
C ILE A 95 10.13 -21.54 -31.97
N PHE A 96 10.79 -20.46 -31.56
CA PHE A 96 11.93 -19.91 -32.31
C PHE A 96 13.13 -20.84 -32.27
N GLY A 97 13.44 -21.44 -31.12
CA GLY A 97 14.52 -22.42 -31.00
C GLY A 97 14.24 -23.66 -31.86
N GLY A 98 13.02 -24.16 -31.86
CA GLY A 98 12.60 -25.27 -32.71
C GLY A 98 12.68 -24.94 -34.20
N TRP A 99 12.27 -23.73 -34.60
CA TRP A 99 12.37 -23.24 -35.98
C TRP A 99 13.82 -23.13 -36.46
N ILE A 100 14.70 -22.57 -35.62
CA ILE A 100 16.13 -22.46 -35.92
C ILE A 100 16.76 -23.86 -36.01
N LEU A 101 16.46 -24.74 -35.06
CA LEU A 101 16.99 -26.11 -35.04
C LEU A 101 16.52 -26.90 -36.27
N TRP A 102 15.25 -26.74 -36.65
CA TRP A 102 14.71 -27.33 -37.88
C TRP A 102 15.47 -26.82 -39.13
N ASN A 103 15.63 -25.51 -39.31
CA ASN A 103 16.34 -24.97 -40.48
C ASN A 103 17.85 -25.26 -40.49
N LEU A 104 18.46 -25.54 -39.33
CA LEU A 104 19.88 -25.86 -39.21
C LEU A 104 20.18 -27.35 -39.43
N LEU A 105 19.33 -28.26 -38.94
CA LEU A 105 19.51 -29.71 -39.02
C LEU A 105 18.75 -30.37 -40.18
N ALA A 106 17.77 -29.70 -40.79
CA ALA A 106 17.03 -30.27 -41.92
C ALA A 106 17.92 -30.40 -43.18
N PRO A 107 17.75 -31.48 -43.97
CA PRO A 107 18.40 -31.63 -45.26
C PRO A 107 18.05 -30.46 -46.20
N GLU A 108 19.00 -30.06 -47.06
CA GLU A 108 18.89 -28.97 -48.06
C GLU A 108 17.54 -28.84 -48.78
N PRO A 109 16.86 -29.92 -49.24
CA PRO A 109 15.54 -29.79 -49.88
C PRO A 109 14.38 -29.42 -48.94
N TRP A 110 14.55 -29.49 -47.62
CA TRP A 110 13.50 -29.23 -46.61
C TRP A 110 13.74 -27.96 -45.80
N ARG A 111 14.77 -27.17 -46.14
CA ARG A 111 15.06 -25.89 -45.49
C ARG A 111 14.10 -24.83 -46.02
N PHE A 112 13.19 -24.40 -45.16
CA PHE A 112 12.12 -23.46 -45.54
C PHE A 112 12.56 -21.99 -45.42
N ASP A 113 13.54 -21.70 -44.55
CA ASP A 113 14.04 -20.35 -44.25
C ASP A 113 15.55 -20.40 -43.93
N GLU A 114 16.40 -20.58 -44.95
CA GLU A 114 17.86 -20.72 -44.79
C GLU A 114 18.54 -19.48 -44.21
N THR A 115 18.00 -18.28 -44.48
CA THR A 115 18.56 -17.00 -44.01
C THR A 115 17.88 -16.49 -42.74
N LEU A 116 16.86 -17.19 -42.23
CA LEU A 116 16.03 -16.81 -41.07
C LEU A 116 15.34 -15.44 -41.23
N VAL A 117 15.25 -14.93 -42.46
CA VAL A 117 14.69 -13.60 -42.74
C VAL A 117 13.18 -13.61 -42.52
N VAL A 118 12.50 -14.70 -42.88
CA VAL A 118 11.05 -14.82 -42.67
C VAL A 118 10.74 -14.84 -41.18
N LEU A 119 11.51 -15.60 -40.40
CA LEU A 119 11.42 -15.63 -38.94
C LEU A 119 11.63 -14.24 -38.33
N ALA A 120 12.68 -13.52 -38.74
CA ALA A 120 13.00 -12.21 -38.21
C ALA A 120 11.91 -11.16 -38.53
N MET A 121 11.39 -11.18 -39.75
CA MET A 121 10.29 -10.30 -40.17
C MET A 121 9.03 -10.58 -39.35
N ALA A 122 8.63 -11.85 -39.20
CA ALA A 122 7.48 -12.23 -38.39
C ALA A 122 7.66 -11.84 -36.91
N ALA A 123 8.83 -12.12 -36.33
CA ALA A 123 9.15 -11.78 -34.94
C ALA A 123 9.13 -10.26 -34.70
N SER A 124 9.57 -9.45 -35.67
CA SER A 124 9.52 -7.98 -35.56
C SER A 124 8.09 -7.45 -35.46
N VAL A 125 7.17 -7.98 -36.28
CA VAL A 125 5.76 -7.61 -36.25
C VAL A 125 5.14 -8.03 -34.91
N GLU A 126 5.42 -9.25 -34.46
CA GLU A 126 4.97 -9.77 -33.17
C GLU A 126 5.46 -8.89 -32.00
N ALA A 127 6.73 -8.49 -32.00
CA ALA A 127 7.32 -7.63 -30.98
C ALA A 127 6.63 -6.26 -30.88
N ILE A 128 6.23 -5.66 -32.02
CA ILE A 128 5.49 -4.39 -32.04
C ILE A 128 4.13 -4.55 -31.34
N PHE A 129 3.40 -5.64 -31.65
CA PHE A 129 2.12 -5.92 -30.99
C PHE A 129 2.30 -6.14 -29.50
N LEU A 130 3.28 -6.95 -29.09
CA LEU A 130 3.56 -7.21 -27.67
C LEU A 130 3.93 -5.93 -26.92
N SER A 131 4.82 -5.11 -27.48
CA SER A 131 5.21 -3.83 -26.89
C SER A 131 4.00 -2.91 -26.70
N THR A 132 3.12 -2.83 -27.71
CA THR A 132 1.89 -2.04 -27.62
C THR A 132 0.96 -2.57 -26.52
N PHE A 133 0.75 -3.88 -26.43
CA PHE A 133 -0.08 -4.46 -25.36
C PHE A 133 0.52 -4.26 -23.97
N VAL A 134 1.84 -4.40 -23.85
CA VAL A 134 2.56 -4.12 -22.60
C VAL A 134 2.39 -2.66 -22.21
N LEU A 135 2.54 -1.72 -23.15
CA LEU A 135 2.37 -0.30 -22.88
C LEU A 135 0.95 0.04 -22.42
N ILE A 136 -0.07 -0.49 -23.10
CA ILE A 136 -1.48 -0.30 -22.69
C ILE A 136 -1.71 -0.86 -21.28
N SER A 137 -1.15 -2.05 -20.99
CA SER A 137 -1.25 -2.66 -19.67
C SER A 137 -0.57 -1.82 -18.60
N GLN A 138 0.63 -1.33 -18.88
CA GLN A 138 1.39 -0.48 -17.97
C GLN A 138 0.64 0.82 -17.70
N ASN A 139 0.09 1.47 -18.73
CA ASN A 139 -0.70 2.68 -18.58
C ASN A 139 -1.93 2.46 -17.68
N ARG A 140 -2.63 1.33 -17.85
CA ARG A 140 -3.77 0.98 -16.99
C ARG A 140 -3.36 0.72 -15.54
N MET A 141 -2.24 0.03 -15.31
CA MET A 141 -1.71 -0.18 -13.95
C MET A 141 -1.28 1.14 -13.31
N ALA A 142 -0.61 2.01 -14.05
CA ALA A 142 -0.19 3.32 -13.57
C ALA A 142 -1.39 4.20 -13.18
N ALA A 143 -2.45 4.22 -13.99
CA ALA A 143 -3.68 4.95 -13.65
C ALA A 143 -4.35 4.41 -12.39
N ALA A 144 -4.37 3.09 -12.21
CA ALA A 144 -4.94 2.47 -11.01
C ALA A 144 -4.10 2.74 -9.74
N GLU A 145 -2.78 2.69 -9.85
CA GLU A 145 -1.86 3.03 -8.75
C GLU A 145 -1.96 4.52 -8.38
N HIS A 146 -2.06 5.41 -9.36
CA HIS A 146 -2.23 6.84 -9.11
C HIS A 146 -3.51 7.14 -8.32
N GLY A 147 -4.64 6.52 -8.68
CA GLY A 147 -5.89 6.66 -7.93
C GLY A 147 -5.83 6.11 -6.50
N ARG A 148 -5.04 5.05 -6.25
CA ARG A 148 -4.79 4.53 -4.89
C ARG A 148 -3.96 5.50 -4.07
N ALA A 149 -2.89 6.05 -4.64
CA ALA A 149 -2.02 7.00 -3.96
C ALA A 149 -2.79 8.25 -3.51
N GLU A 150 -3.69 8.77 -4.36
CA GLU A 150 -4.54 9.90 -4.04
C GLU A 150 -5.51 9.59 -2.87
N LEU A 151 -6.15 8.41 -2.90
CA LEU A 151 -7.03 7.98 -1.80
C LEU A 151 -6.26 7.81 -0.48
N ASP A 152 -5.08 7.20 -0.54
CA ASP A 152 -4.23 7.01 0.64
C ASP A 152 -3.79 8.36 1.24
N LEU A 153 -3.48 9.35 0.40
CA LEU A 153 -3.18 10.70 0.83
C LEU A 153 -4.39 11.32 1.55
N GLN A 154 -5.57 11.26 0.96
CA GLN A 154 -6.80 11.81 1.55
C GLN A 154 -7.14 11.16 2.89
N ILE A 155 -7.01 9.83 2.99
CA ILE A 155 -7.24 9.09 4.25
C ILE A 155 -6.23 9.54 5.30
N ASN A 156 -4.96 9.72 4.94
CA ASN A 156 -3.93 10.15 5.88
C ASN A 156 -4.22 11.56 6.42
N LEU A 157 -4.56 12.51 5.55
CA LEU A 157 -4.92 13.88 5.95
C LEU A 157 -6.15 13.91 6.87
N LEU A 158 -7.17 13.10 6.55
CA LEU A 158 -8.36 12.99 7.40
C LEU A 158 -8.01 12.39 8.76
N ALA A 159 -7.19 11.33 8.80
CA ALA A 159 -6.75 10.71 10.04
C ALA A 159 -5.94 11.69 10.90
N GLU A 160 -5.06 12.48 10.29
CA GLU A 160 -4.27 13.52 10.97
C GLU A 160 -5.17 14.60 11.59
N HIS A 161 -6.19 15.04 10.87
CA HIS A 161 -7.20 15.98 11.37
C HIS A 161 -8.00 15.38 12.55
N GLU A 162 -8.45 14.12 12.43
CA GLU A 162 -9.19 13.44 13.48
C GLU A 162 -8.35 13.20 14.74
N ILE A 163 -7.08 12.82 14.59
CA ILE A 163 -6.12 12.65 15.71
C ILE A 163 -5.93 14.00 16.42
N THR A 164 -5.71 15.08 15.67
CA THR A 164 -5.56 16.43 16.25
C THR A 164 -6.80 16.83 17.03
N ARG A 165 -7.99 16.56 16.48
CA ARG A 165 -9.26 16.81 17.15
C ARG A 165 -9.43 15.98 18.41
N LEU A 166 -9.01 14.71 18.40
CA LEU A 166 -9.01 13.85 19.58
C LEU A 166 -8.06 14.37 20.65
N ILE A 167 -6.85 14.81 20.28
CA ILE A 167 -5.88 15.42 21.21
C ILE A 167 -6.49 16.68 21.85
N ASP A 168 -7.13 17.55 21.07
CA ASP A 168 -7.77 18.74 21.61
C ASP A 168 -8.91 18.40 22.58
N LEU A 169 -9.73 17.41 22.24
CA LEU A 169 -10.87 16.97 23.05
C LEU A 169 -10.41 16.32 24.36
N VAL A 170 -9.35 15.51 24.30
CA VAL A 170 -8.68 14.94 25.49
C VAL A 170 -8.05 16.05 26.33
N GLY A 171 -7.40 17.04 25.71
CA GLY A 171 -6.83 18.20 26.40
C GLY A 171 -7.90 19.00 27.17
N ARG A 172 -9.06 19.25 26.54
CA ARG A 172 -10.20 19.92 27.21
C ARG A 172 -10.75 19.09 28.37
N LEU A 173 -10.81 17.76 28.22
CA LEU A 173 -11.27 16.87 29.28
C LEU A 173 -10.30 16.85 30.48
N ALA A 174 -9.00 16.79 30.23
CA ALA A 174 -7.97 16.85 31.27
C ALA A 174 -8.03 18.17 32.06
N ALA A 175 -8.19 19.30 31.36
CA ALA A 175 -8.37 20.61 31.97
C ALA A 175 -9.64 20.68 32.82
N HIS A 176 -10.75 20.12 32.34
CA HIS A 176 -12.01 20.07 33.10
C HIS A 176 -11.92 19.18 34.35
N ALA A 177 -11.14 18.09 34.28
CA ALA A 177 -10.90 17.19 35.40
C ALA A 177 -9.95 17.78 36.48
N GLY A 178 -9.43 18.99 36.28
CA GLY A 178 -8.51 19.64 37.21
C GLY A 178 -7.11 19.00 37.24
N LEU A 179 -6.78 18.16 36.25
CA LEU A 179 -5.47 17.54 36.08
C LEU A 179 -4.50 18.48 35.34
N SER A 180 -4.59 19.78 35.60
CA SER A 180 -3.68 20.79 35.06
C SER A 180 -2.33 20.71 35.79
N GLU A 181 -1.61 19.61 35.61
CA GLU A 181 -0.16 19.62 35.76
C GLU A 181 0.43 19.94 34.39
N THR A 182 1.04 21.13 34.36
CA THR A 182 1.87 21.70 33.30
C THR A 182 3.03 20.75 33.01
N ASP A 183 2.82 19.71 32.21
CA ASP A 183 3.93 18.95 31.63
C ASP A 183 4.39 19.68 30.36
N PRO A 184 5.56 20.35 30.37
CA PRO A 184 6.04 21.17 29.24
C PRO A 184 6.14 20.40 27.92
N HIS A 185 6.14 19.07 27.97
CA HIS A 185 6.26 18.21 26.80
C HIS A 185 4.98 18.13 25.95
N LEU A 186 3.79 18.41 26.52
CA LEU A 186 2.50 18.37 25.80
C LEU A 186 2.29 19.57 24.86
N ASP A 187 2.83 20.74 25.21
CA ASP A 187 2.78 21.93 24.34
C ASP A 187 3.67 21.78 23.09
N GLU A 188 4.69 20.93 23.15
CA GLU A 188 5.57 20.63 22.01
C GLU A 188 4.88 19.71 20.99
N LEU A 189 4.12 18.70 21.44
CA LEU A 189 3.27 17.86 20.56
C LEU A 189 2.14 18.65 19.89
N ARG A 190 1.61 19.69 20.55
CA ARG A 190 0.58 20.59 19.98
C ARG A 190 1.11 21.54 18.92
N ARG A 191 2.43 21.71 18.82
CA ARG A 191 3.07 22.72 17.98
C ARG A 191 3.54 22.21 16.61
N ASP A 192 3.65 20.90 16.44
CA ASP A 192 4.34 20.32 15.28
C ASP A 192 3.46 19.79 14.14
N VAL A 193 2.12 19.85 14.24
CA VAL A 193 1.28 19.27 13.18
C VAL A 193 0.06 20.15 12.89
N ALA A 194 0.24 21.10 11.97
CA ALA A 194 -0.85 21.78 11.28
C ALA A 194 -0.89 21.27 9.82
N PRO A 195 -1.70 20.24 9.52
CA PRO A 195 -1.69 19.56 8.21
C PRO A 195 -1.95 20.52 7.04
N ASP A 196 -2.85 21.48 7.23
CA ASP A 196 -3.23 22.46 6.20
C ASP A 196 -2.05 23.36 5.78
N ALA A 197 -1.14 23.68 6.71
CA ALA A 197 0.03 24.51 6.42
C ALA A 197 1.08 23.78 5.56
N VAL A 198 1.18 22.46 5.71
CA VAL A 198 2.07 21.61 4.89
C VAL A 198 1.47 21.42 3.49
N LEU A 199 0.15 21.28 3.36
CA LEU A 199 -0.52 21.15 2.06
C LEU A 199 -0.38 22.42 1.19
N ASP A 200 -0.54 23.59 1.79
CA ASP A 200 -0.35 24.88 1.14
C ASP A 200 1.10 25.07 0.67
N GLN A 201 2.06 24.45 1.35
CA GLN A 201 3.48 24.53 0.98
C GLN A 201 3.82 23.59 -0.19
N ILE A 202 3.25 22.38 -0.22
CA ILE A 202 3.46 21.40 -1.31
C ILE A 202 2.77 21.87 -2.61
N THR A 203 1.57 22.45 -2.51
CA THR A 203 0.86 22.98 -3.69
C THR A 203 1.64 24.13 -4.31
N ARG A 204 2.14 25.06 -3.48
CA ARG A 204 2.93 26.20 -3.92
C ARG A 204 4.26 25.81 -4.55
N SER A 205 4.93 24.76 -4.05
CA SER A 205 6.18 24.27 -4.68
C SER A 205 5.94 23.61 -6.03
N ASN A 206 4.82 22.90 -6.21
CA ASN A 206 4.50 22.27 -7.49
C ASN A 206 4.12 23.29 -8.57
N GLU A 207 3.42 24.39 -8.20
CA GLU A 207 3.12 25.49 -9.13
C GLU A 207 4.38 26.25 -9.57
N GLU A 208 5.35 26.47 -8.67
CA GLU A 208 6.62 27.13 -9.01
C GLU A 208 7.54 26.30 -9.92
N ASP A 209 7.47 24.97 -9.85
CA ASP A 209 8.27 24.08 -10.69
C ASP A 209 7.66 23.91 -12.09
N ASP A 210 6.33 23.99 -12.25
CA ASP A 210 5.64 23.96 -13.54
C ASP A 210 5.91 25.27 -14.34
N ASP A 211 5.96 26.42 -13.66
CA ASP A 211 6.29 27.72 -14.27
C ASP A 211 7.77 27.87 -14.67
N ARG A 212 8.69 27.13 -14.04
CA ARG A 212 10.12 27.09 -14.45
C ARG A 212 10.40 26.07 -15.56
N GLY A 213 9.45 25.18 -15.84
CA GLY A 213 9.57 24.13 -16.85
C GLY A 213 9.07 24.52 -18.25
N SER A 214 8.39 25.66 -18.39
CA SER A 214 7.82 26.14 -19.68
C SER A 214 8.69 27.15 -20.43
#